data_AF-V9LHI4-F1
#
_entry.id   AF-V9LHI4-F1
#
_cell.length_a   1.000
_cell.length_b   1.000
_cell.length_c   1.000
_cell.angle_alpha   90.00
_cell.angle_beta   90.00
_cell.angle_gamma   90.00
#
_symmetry.space_group_name_H-M   'P 1'
#
loop_
_entity.id
_entity.type
_entity.pdbx_description
1 polymer ?
#
loop_
_entity_poly.entity_id
_entity_poly.type
_entity_poly.pdbx_seq_one_letter_code
_entity_poly.pdbx_strand_id
1 'polypeptide(L)'
;MGLLGAALRSAVWELSLGRRAGPGMSGLKALVRRFYALQEERVEAYRLFDEGHRAYLQSSPDYDFVRYRQLVHEITQAFNGISKEVIELKSRLHEEWDRPDLSEHMERIQEREREKLELTARLQLAKQRALHHPENESYQEETQELKQRVNKTIEAINEILQDFKYDSEEMEETGERERE
;
A
#
# COMPACT_ATOMS: atom_id res chain seq x y z
N MET A 1 13.44 -5.51 -1.87
CA MET A 1 12.29 -6.09 -2.59
C MET A 1 11.48 -6.91 -1.59
N GLY A 2 10.50 -6.29 -0.92
CA GLY A 2 9.74 -6.92 0.19
C GLY A 2 8.58 -7.80 -0.29
N LEU A 3 8.01 -8.57 0.65
CA LEU A 3 6.88 -9.50 0.45
C LEU A 3 5.68 -8.87 -0.27
N LEU A 4 5.38 -7.58 -0.02
CA LEU A 4 4.32 -6.83 -0.73
C LEU A 4 4.50 -6.86 -2.25
N GLY A 5 5.74 -6.66 -2.73
CA GLY A 5 6.01 -6.62 -4.17
C GLY A 5 5.88 -7.99 -4.82
N ALA A 6 6.11 -9.08 -4.09
CA ALA A 6 5.95 -10.43 -4.63
C ALA A 6 4.45 -10.81 -4.74
N ALA A 7 3.66 -10.48 -3.71
CA ALA A 7 2.21 -10.71 -3.71
C ALA A 7 1.49 -9.90 -4.80
N LEU A 8 1.83 -8.61 -4.95
CA LEU A 8 1.27 -7.75 -6.00
C LEU A 8 1.63 -8.25 -7.41
N ARG A 9 2.89 -8.63 -7.63
CA ARG A 9 3.33 -9.17 -8.94
C ARG A 9 2.67 -10.50 -9.29
N SER A 10 2.41 -11.39 -8.33
CA SER A 10 1.69 -12.65 -8.59
C SER A 10 0.24 -12.37 -8.99
N ALA A 11 -0.46 -11.50 -8.26
CA ALA A 11 -1.85 -11.14 -8.55
C ALA A 11 -1.99 -10.43 -9.91
N VAL A 12 -1.07 -9.51 -10.24
CA VAL A 12 -1.06 -8.82 -11.55
C VAL A 12 -0.74 -9.77 -12.70
N TRP A 13 0.18 -10.72 -12.51
CA TRP A 13 0.55 -11.71 -13.53
C TRP A 13 -0.58 -12.69 -13.85
N GLU A 14 -1.29 -13.18 -12.84
CA GLU A 14 -2.41 -14.12 -12.99
C GLU A 14 -3.63 -13.47 -13.63
N LEU A 15 -3.95 -12.21 -13.24
CA LEU A 15 -5.01 -11.43 -13.89
C LEU A 15 -4.73 -11.15 -15.36
N SER A 16 -3.47 -11.19 -15.82
CA SER A 16 -3.10 -10.96 -17.22
C SER A 16 -3.38 -12.15 -18.15
N LEU A 17 -3.71 -13.34 -17.62
CA LEU A 17 -3.85 -14.59 -18.40
C LEU A 17 -5.31 -15.09 -18.60
N GLY A 18 -6.32 -14.26 -18.33
CA GLY A 18 -7.72 -14.62 -18.51
C GLY A 18 -8.30 -14.32 -19.91
N ARG A 19 -8.80 -15.38 -20.57
CA ARG A 19 -9.55 -15.40 -21.84
C ARG A 19 -10.81 -14.49 -21.82
N ARG A 20 -11.29 -14.13 -23.03
CA ARG A 20 -12.35 -13.14 -23.33
C ARG A 20 -13.59 -13.27 -22.43
N ALA A 21 -13.76 -12.31 -21.52
CA ALA A 21 -14.95 -12.15 -20.66
C ALA A 21 -15.99 -11.22 -21.33
N GLY A 22 -17.27 -11.33 -20.92
CA GLY A 22 -18.35 -10.44 -21.39
C GLY A 22 -18.16 -8.97 -20.96
N PRO A 23 -18.91 -8.02 -21.55
CA PRO A 23 -18.69 -6.58 -21.35
C PRO A 23 -18.72 -6.14 -19.87
N GLY A 24 -19.61 -6.71 -19.05
CA GLY A 24 -19.69 -6.44 -17.60
C GLY A 24 -18.48 -6.95 -16.82
N MET A 25 -18.16 -8.25 -16.90
CA MET A 25 -16.99 -8.81 -16.21
C MET A 25 -15.66 -8.15 -16.59
N SER A 26 -15.56 -7.59 -17.80
CA SER A 26 -14.38 -6.83 -18.22
C SER A 26 -14.17 -5.53 -17.42
N GLY A 27 -15.26 -4.89 -16.97
CA GLY A 27 -15.22 -3.64 -16.20
C GLY A 27 -14.79 -3.83 -14.75
N LEU A 28 -15.37 -4.82 -14.05
CA LEU A 28 -14.95 -5.17 -12.69
C LEU A 28 -13.48 -5.60 -12.63
N LYS A 29 -13.05 -6.45 -13.58
CA LYS A 29 -11.63 -6.84 -13.70
C LYS A 29 -10.71 -5.64 -13.92
N ALA A 30 -11.16 -4.62 -14.64
CA ALA A 30 -10.39 -3.39 -14.80
C ALA A 30 -10.26 -2.60 -13.49
N LEU A 31 -11.31 -2.53 -12.66
CA LEU A 31 -11.25 -1.90 -11.33
C LEU A 31 -10.27 -2.63 -10.40
N VAL A 32 -10.37 -3.95 -10.33
CA VAL A 32 -9.47 -4.81 -9.53
C VAL A 32 -8.02 -4.61 -9.96
N ARG A 33 -7.74 -4.64 -11.27
CA ARG A 33 -6.39 -4.36 -11.80
C ARG A 33 -5.92 -2.95 -11.47
N ARG A 34 -6.80 -1.94 -11.56
CA ARG A 34 -6.43 -0.56 -11.22
C ARG A 34 -6.12 -0.43 -9.74
N PHE A 35 -6.88 -1.08 -8.87
CA PHE A 35 -6.60 -1.11 -7.43
C PHE A 35 -5.21 -1.70 -7.14
N TYR A 36 -4.85 -2.82 -7.76
CA TYR A 36 -3.51 -3.39 -7.59
C TYR A 36 -2.40 -2.47 -8.11
N ALA A 37 -2.59 -1.82 -9.26
CA ALA A 37 -1.65 -0.82 -9.76
C ALA A 37 -1.46 0.35 -8.75
N LEU A 38 -2.53 0.82 -8.13
CA LEU A 38 -2.47 1.84 -7.08
C LEU A 38 -1.70 1.36 -5.84
N GLN A 39 -1.77 0.08 -5.49
CA GLN A 39 -0.95 -0.49 -4.42
C GLN A 39 0.54 -0.57 -4.79
N GLU A 40 0.86 -0.88 -6.05
CA GLU A 40 2.24 -0.84 -6.55
C GLU A 40 2.81 0.59 -6.53
N GLU A 41 2.03 1.57 -7.00
CA GLU A 41 2.37 3.00 -6.91
C GLU A 41 2.62 3.42 -5.45
N ARG A 42 1.80 2.92 -4.51
CA ARG A 42 1.96 3.19 -3.08
C ARG A 42 3.25 2.59 -2.52
N VAL A 43 3.57 1.35 -2.88
CA VAL A 43 4.83 0.69 -2.49
C VAL A 43 6.03 1.49 -2.97
N GLU A 44 5.98 1.98 -4.20
CA GLU A 44 7.04 2.81 -4.76
C GLU A 44 7.17 4.15 -4.04
N ALA A 45 6.06 4.82 -3.71
CA ALA A 45 6.07 6.04 -2.90
C ALA A 45 6.74 5.82 -1.53
N TYR A 46 6.42 4.72 -0.83
CA TYR A 46 7.12 4.38 0.42
C TYR A 46 8.62 4.11 0.24
N ARG A 47 9.01 3.46 -0.88
CA ARG A 47 10.42 3.21 -1.19
C ARG A 47 11.18 4.52 -1.36
N LEU A 48 10.66 5.42 -2.19
CA LEU A 48 11.23 6.74 -2.43
C LEU A 48 11.29 7.58 -1.14
N PHE A 49 10.25 7.49 -0.30
CA PHE A 49 10.22 8.21 0.97
C PHE A 49 11.32 7.74 1.94
N ASP A 50 11.51 6.43 2.09
CA ASP A 50 12.57 5.89 2.96
C ASP A 50 13.96 6.17 2.39
N GLU A 51 14.17 6.04 1.08
CA GLU A 51 15.45 6.35 0.43
C GLU A 51 15.83 7.83 0.59
N GLY A 52 14.89 8.74 0.37
CA GLY A 52 15.15 10.16 0.54
C GLY A 52 15.39 10.54 2.00
N HIS A 53 14.73 9.89 2.96
CA HIS A 53 15.05 10.11 4.37
C HIS A 53 16.44 9.57 4.74
N ARG A 54 16.86 8.43 4.21
CA ARG A 54 18.25 7.94 4.40
C ARG A 54 19.27 8.93 3.83
N ALA A 55 19.03 9.45 2.62
CA ALA A 55 19.88 10.46 2.01
C ALA A 55 19.93 11.76 2.86
N TYR A 56 18.78 12.18 3.40
CA TYR A 56 18.70 13.31 4.33
C TYR A 56 19.55 13.06 5.59
N LEU A 57 19.42 11.90 6.25
CA LEU A 57 20.24 11.58 7.43
C LEU A 57 21.75 11.52 7.11
N GLN A 58 22.12 11.03 5.93
CA GLN A 58 23.52 10.99 5.47
C GLN A 58 24.13 12.37 5.21
N SER A 59 23.31 13.42 5.04
CA SER A 59 23.79 14.80 4.90
C SER A 59 24.19 15.48 6.23
N SER A 60 24.10 14.77 7.36
CA SER A 60 24.54 15.28 8.67
C SER A 60 26.03 15.68 8.68
N PRO A 61 26.42 16.79 9.36
CA PRO A 61 25.56 17.68 10.15
C PRO A 61 24.83 18.75 9.31
N ASP A 62 25.26 18.98 8.07
CA ASP A 62 24.76 20.04 7.18
C ASP A 62 23.52 19.58 6.40
N TYR A 63 22.45 19.26 7.13
CA TYR A 63 21.21 18.72 6.58
C TYR A 63 20.67 19.49 5.37
N ASP A 64 20.43 18.78 4.26
CA ASP A 64 19.74 19.35 3.09
C ASP A 64 18.21 19.34 3.30
N PHE A 65 17.74 20.22 4.18
CA PHE A 65 16.33 20.32 4.53
C PHE A 65 15.46 20.79 3.34
N VAL A 66 16.01 21.61 2.44
CA VAL A 66 15.27 22.13 1.29
C VAL A 66 14.89 20.98 0.36
N ARG A 67 15.86 20.14 0.00
CA ARG A 67 15.61 18.96 -0.84
C ARG A 67 14.71 17.95 -0.16
N TYR A 68 14.92 17.69 1.13
CA TYR A 68 14.09 16.73 1.86
C TYR A 68 12.63 17.19 1.98
N ARG A 69 12.39 18.48 2.29
CA ARG A 69 11.03 19.04 2.34
C ARG A 69 10.31 18.95 0.99
N GLN A 70 11.02 19.22 -0.10
CA GLN A 70 10.46 19.08 -1.45
C GLN A 70 10.03 17.64 -1.73
N LEU A 71 10.87 16.67 -1.40
CA LEU A 71 10.52 15.25 -1.51
C LEU A 71 9.28 14.89 -0.66
N VAL A 72 9.22 15.33 0.60
CA VAL A 72 8.06 15.07 1.47
C VAL A 72 6.78 15.60 0.84
N HIS A 73 6.84 16.77 0.19
CA HIS A 73 5.70 17.33 -0.52
C HIS A 73 5.25 16.46 -1.70
N GLU A 74 6.18 16.02 -2.55
CA GLU A 74 5.91 15.14 -3.70
C GLU A 74 5.32 13.80 -3.26
N ILE A 75 5.90 13.18 -2.23
CA ILE A 75 5.38 11.93 -1.65
C ILE A 75 3.98 12.13 -1.06
N THR A 76 3.73 13.25 -0.39
CA THR A 76 2.40 13.59 0.14
C THR A 76 1.36 13.71 -0.97
N GLN A 77 1.73 14.33 -2.11
CA GLN A 77 0.86 14.41 -3.27
C GLN A 77 0.57 13.03 -3.87
N ALA A 78 1.58 12.17 -3.98
CA ALA A 78 1.39 10.79 -4.46
C ALA A 78 0.42 10.00 -3.57
N PHE A 79 0.60 9.99 -2.24
CA PHE A 79 -0.33 9.32 -1.32
C PHE A 79 -1.75 9.88 -1.38
N ASN A 80 -1.91 11.19 -1.54
CA ASN A 80 -3.21 11.84 -1.68
C ASN A 80 -3.89 11.45 -3.00
N GLY A 81 -3.15 11.40 -4.10
CA GLY A 81 -3.67 10.95 -5.41
C GLY A 81 -4.16 9.52 -5.34
N ILE A 82 -3.32 8.61 -4.83
CA ILE A 82 -3.66 7.19 -4.67
C ILE A 82 -4.90 7.04 -3.78
N SER A 83 -4.96 7.73 -2.63
CA SER A 83 -6.08 7.61 -1.69
C SER A 83 -7.41 8.08 -2.29
N LYS A 84 -7.39 9.18 -3.05
CA LYS A 84 -8.59 9.67 -3.75
C LYS A 84 -9.11 8.65 -4.75
N GLU A 85 -8.23 8.09 -5.57
CA GLU A 85 -8.65 7.12 -6.56
C GLU A 85 -9.13 5.81 -5.93
N VAL A 86 -8.51 5.36 -4.83
CA VAL A 86 -9.01 4.20 -4.05
C VAL A 86 -10.43 4.46 -3.51
N ILE A 87 -10.73 5.67 -3.04
CA ILE A 87 -12.09 6.05 -2.59
C ILE A 87 -13.09 5.97 -3.75
N GLU A 88 -12.71 6.43 -4.94
CA GLU A 88 -13.55 6.35 -6.14
C GLU A 88 -13.81 4.90 -6.54
N LEU A 89 -12.77 4.06 -6.62
CA LEU A 89 -12.91 2.63 -6.92
C LEU A 89 -13.81 1.92 -5.92
N LYS A 90 -13.67 2.24 -4.62
CA LYS A 90 -14.50 1.69 -3.55
C LYS A 90 -15.99 2.03 -3.74
N SER A 91 -16.31 3.31 -3.99
CA SER A 91 -17.68 3.75 -4.26
C SER A 91 -18.27 3.03 -5.46
N ARG A 92 -17.50 2.88 -6.55
CA ARG A 92 -17.94 2.16 -7.74
C ARG A 92 -18.20 0.67 -7.48
N LEU A 93 -17.35 -0.01 -6.70
CA LEU A 93 -17.59 -1.41 -6.32
C LEU A 93 -18.93 -1.59 -5.61
N HIS A 94 -19.25 -0.67 -4.69
CA HIS A 94 -20.50 -0.71 -3.95
C HIS A 94 -21.72 -0.31 -4.81
N GLU A 95 -21.61 0.73 -5.63
CA GLU A 95 -22.75 1.35 -6.33
C GLU A 95 -23.01 0.77 -7.72
N GLU A 96 -21.95 0.47 -8.49
CA GLU A 96 -22.06 0.02 -9.89
C GLU A 96 -22.02 -1.51 -10.01
N TRP A 97 -21.34 -2.19 -9.08
CA TRP A 97 -21.01 -3.62 -9.21
C TRP A 97 -21.64 -4.52 -8.15
N ASP A 98 -22.35 -3.95 -7.17
CA ASP A 98 -22.96 -4.68 -6.05
C ASP A 98 -21.94 -5.57 -5.32
N ARG A 99 -20.74 -5.03 -5.09
CA ARG A 99 -19.61 -5.67 -4.38
C ARG A 99 -19.24 -4.93 -3.10
N PRO A 100 -20.12 -4.92 -2.09
CA PRO A 100 -19.84 -4.29 -0.80
C PRO A 100 -18.69 -4.98 -0.05
N ASP A 101 -18.51 -6.28 -0.26
CA ASP A 101 -17.42 -7.10 0.28
C ASP A 101 -16.03 -6.60 -0.19
N LEU A 102 -15.84 -6.40 -1.50
CA LEU A 102 -14.60 -5.84 -2.04
C LEU A 102 -14.37 -4.40 -1.59
N SER A 103 -15.46 -3.62 -1.50
CA SER A 103 -15.42 -2.26 -0.96
C SER A 103 -14.96 -2.23 0.51
N GLU A 104 -15.41 -3.16 1.34
CA GLU A 104 -15.02 -3.27 2.75
C GLU A 104 -13.53 -3.61 2.91
N HIS A 105 -13.01 -4.53 2.09
CA HIS A 105 -11.57 -4.82 2.06
C HIS A 105 -10.74 -3.59 1.69
N MET A 106 -11.18 -2.81 0.69
CA MET A 106 -10.50 -1.57 0.30
C MET A 106 -10.51 -0.52 1.43
N GLU A 107 -11.59 -0.43 2.20
CA GLU A 107 -11.66 0.42 3.40
C GLU A 107 -10.67 -0.03 4.48
N ARG A 108 -10.63 -1.33 4.78
CA ARG A 108 -9.68 -1.91 5.74
C ARG A 108 -8.23 -1.65 5.32
N ILE A 109 -7.91 -1.79 4.02
CA ILE A 109 -6.58 -1.49 3.47
C ILE A 109 -6.25 0.00 3.63
N GLN A 110 -7.18 0.91 3.33
CA GLN A 110 -6.98 2.35 3.50
C GLN A 110 -6.65 2.72 4.96
N GLU A 111 -7.35 2.12 5.93
CA GLU A 111 -7.09 2.38 7.35
C GLU A 111 -5.70 1.87 7.78
N ARG A 112 -5.32 0.67 7.34
CA ARG A 112 -3.97 0.14 7.62
C ARG A 112 -2.87 0.94 6.94
N GLU A 113 -3.12 1.43 5.73
CA GLU A 113 -2.16 2.29 5.04
C GLU A 113 -2.00 3.66 5.71
N ARG A 114 -3.08 4.22 6.28
CA ARG A 114 -3.02 5.42 7.12
C ARG A 114 -2.16 5.19 8.35
N GLU A 115 -2.40 4.08 9.07
CA GLU A 115 -1.60 3.67 10.23
C GLU A 115 -0.11 3.50 9.87
N LYS A 116 0.18 2.82 8.76
CA LYS A 116 1.54 2.60 8.28
C LYS A 116 2.26 3.90 7.96
N LEU A 117 1.60 4.86 7.32
CA LEU A 117 2.20 6.16 7.00
C LEU A 117 2.56 6.94 8.28
N GLU A 118 1.66 6.95 9.26
CA GLU A 118 1.90 7.59 10.55
C GLU A 118 3.07 6.94 11.30
N LEU A 119 3.11 5.61 11.38
CA LEU A 119 4.20 4.87 12.01
C LEU A 119 5.54 5.09 11.27
N THR A 120 5.50 5.20 9.94
CA THR A 120 6.68 5.49 9.12
C THR A 120 7.26 6.87 9.45
N ALA A 121 6.42 7.90 9.54
CA ALA A 121 6.86 9.24 9.93
C ALA A 121 7.47 9.25 11.35
N ARG A 122 6.83 8.58 12.31
CA ARG A 122 7.35 8.44 13.68
C ARG A 122 8.70 7.70 13.69
N LEU A 123 8.83 6.63 12.92
CA LEU A 123 10.07 5.87 12.77
C LEU A 123 11.20 6.72 12.20
N GLN A 124 10.92 7.60 11.22
CA GLN A 124 11.91 8.51 10.68
C GLN A 124 12.45 9.48 11.75
N LEU A 125 11.57 10.07 12.55
CA LEU A 125 11.96 10.94 13.66
C LEU A 125 12.77 10.19 14.73
N ALA A 126 12.37 8.95 15.07
CA ALA A 126 13.11 8.11 16.01
C ALA A 126 14.50 7.77 15.50
N LYS A 127 14.64 7.39 14.21
CA LYS A 127 15.94 7.15 13.56
C LYS A 127 16.84 8.38 13.63
N GLN A 128 16.29 9.58 13.42
CA GLN A 128 17.07 10.82 13.54
C GLN A 128 17.55 11.05 14.98
N ARG A 129 16.68 10.86 15.99
CA ARG A 129 17.07 10.97 17.41
C ARG A 129 18.17 9.98 17.78
N ALA A 130 18.01 8.71 17.38
CA ALA A 130 18.97 7.65 17.61
C ALA A 130 20.33 7.93 16.94
N LEU A 131 20.33 8.61 15.78
CA LEU A 131 21.55 9.05 15.11
C LEU A 131 22.29 10.15 15.89
N HIS A 132 21.55 11.11 16.48
CA HIS A 132 22.13 12.21 17.24
C HIS A 132 22.58 11.82 18.66
N HIS A 133 22.03 10.75 19.21
CA HIS A 133 22.26 10.29 20.57
C HIS A 133 22.55 8.77 20.59
N PRO A 134 23.67 8.32 19.99
CA PRO A 134 23.99 6.90 19.86
C PRO A 134 24.18 6.19 21.21
N GLU A 135 24.53 6.91 22.26
CA GLU A 135 24.68 6.42 23.64
C GLU A 135 23.35 6.13 24.34
N ASN A 136 22.23 6.61 23.81
CA ASN A 136 20.93 6.44 24.43
C ASN A 136 20.22 5.19 23.90
N GLU A 137 20.32 4.10 24.66
CA GLU A 137 19.70 2.81 24.34
C GLU A 137 18.18 2.90 24.12
N SER A 138 17.49 3.79 24.86
CA SER A 138 16.03 3.97 24.73
C SER A 138 15.62 4.45 23.33
N TYR A 139 16.43 5.28 22.67
CA TYR A 139 16.12 5.71 21.30
C TYR A 139 16.36 4.60 20.26
N GLN A 140 17.29 3.68 20.54
CA GLN A 140 17.49 2.48 19.71
C GLN A 140 16.31 1.52 19.86
N GLU A 141 15.85 1.30 21.10
CA GLU A 141 14.67 0.51 21.42
C GLU A 141 13.41 1.07 20.74
N GLU A 142 13.14 2.37 20.86
CA GLU A 142 12.01 3.03 20.20
C GLU A 142 12.04 2.80 18.68
N THR A 143 13.22 2.91 18.06
CA THR A 143 13.40 2.67 16.63
C THR A 143 13.07 1.23 16.24
N GLN A 144 13.50 0.24 17.04
CA GLN A 144 13.17 -1.17 16.78
C GLN A 144 11.68 -1.46 16.98
N GLU A 145 11.07 -0.93 18.03
CA GLU A 145 9.63 -1.10 18.29
C GLU A 145 8.78 -0.52 17.16
N LEU A 146 9.07 0.71 16.73
CA LEU A 146 8.36 1.34 15.61
C LEU A 146 8.55 0.55 14.32
N LYS A 147 9.75 0.04 14.04
CA LYS A 147 10.01 -0.82 12.89
C LYS A 147 9.19 -2.11 12.93
N GLN A 148 9.10 -2.76 14.10
CA GLN A 148 8.26 -3.95 14.27
C GLN A 148 6.78 -3.64 14.05
N ARG A 149 6.30 -2.49 14.55
CA ARG A 149 4.91 -2.06 14.33
C ARG A 149 4.61 -1.82 12.85
N VAL A 150 5.50 -1.13 12.12
CA VAL A 150 5.38 -0.95 10.67
C VAL A 150 5.30 -2.29 9.94
N ASN A 151 6.15 -3.26 10.31
CA ASN A 151 6.14 -4.60 9.70
C ASN A 151 4.82 -5.34 9.98
N LYS A 152 4.29 -5.28 11.20
CA LYS A 152 2.99 -5.86 11.53
C LYS A 152 1.84 -5.24 10.75
N THR A 153 1.85 -3.91 10.56
CA THR A 153 0.85 -3.24 9.74
C THR A 153 0.96 -3.68 8.27
N ILE A 154 2.19 -3.88 7.77
CA ILE A 154 2.45 -4.45 6.43
C ILE A 154 1.89 -5.87 6.29
N GLU A 155 2.09 -6.73 7.29
CA GLU A 155 1.53 -8.09 7.32
C GLU A 155 0.01 -8.05 7.26
N ALA A 156 -0.64 -7.22 8.09
CA ALA A 156 -2.08 -7.04 8.08
C ALA A 156 -2.62 -6.54 6.71
N ILE A 157 -1.89 -5.65 6.03
CA ILE A 157 -2.26 -5.21 4.67
C ILE A 157 -2.20 -6.38 3.68
N ASN A 158 -1.16 -7.21 3.76
CA ASN A 158 -1.01 -8.36 2.87
C ASN A 158 -2.12 -9.39 3.08
N GLU A 159 -2.51 -9.64 4.33
CA GLU A 159 -3.63 -10.53 4.64
C GLU A 159 -4.93 -10.02 4.00
N ILE A 160 -5.25 -8.73 4.14
CA ILE A 160 -6.46 -8.17 3.52
C ILE A 160 -6.36 -8.18 1.99
N LEU A 161 -5.18 -7.97 1.40
CA LEU A 161 -4.99 -8.08 -0.05
C LEU A 161 -5.18 -9.51 -0.57
N GLN A 162 -4.89 -10.53 0.25
CA GLN A 162 -5.15 -11.93 -0.06
C GLN A 162 -6.65 -12.23 0.01
N ASP A 163 -7.34 -11.77 1.05
CA ASP A 163 -8.81 -11.87 1.16
C ASP A 163 -9.48 -11.20 -0.05
N PHE A 164 -9.08 -9.96 -0.37
CA PHE A 164 -9.57 -9.22 -1.52
C PHE A 164 -9.36 -9.98 -2.84
N LYS A 165 -8.20 -10.64 -2.99
CA LYS A 165 -7.90 -11.45 -4.17
C LYS A 165 -8.90 -12.61 -4.28
N TYR A 166 -9.04 -13.38 -3.22
CA TYR A 166 -9.91 -14.55 -3.17
C TYR A 166 -11.36 -14.16 -3.53
N ASP A 167 -11.90 -13.13 -2.88
CA ASP A 167 -13.27 -12.67 -3.13
C ASP A 167 -13.43 -12.10 -4.55
N SER A 168 -12.39 -11.52 -5.13
CA SER A 168 -12.42 -11.04 -6.51
C SER A 168 -12.43 -12.19 -7.55
N GLU A 169 -11.88 -13.34 -7.19
CA GLU A 169 -11.73 -14.53 -8.03
C GLU A 169 -12.86 -15.56 -7.87
N GLU A 170 -13.55 -15.62 -6.72
CA GLU A 170 -14.70 -16.54 -6.48
C GLU A 170 -15.83 -16.33 -7.51
N MET A 171 -15.85 -15.17 -8.18
CA MET A 171 -16.71 -14.89 -9.34
C MET A 171 -16.45 -15.76 -10.57
N GLU A 172 -15.28 -16.38 -10.69
CA GLU A 172 -14.92 -17.22 -11.84
C GLU A 172 -15.59 -18.60 -11.77
N GLU A 173 -15.85 -19.13 -10.56
CA GLU A 173 -16.33 -20.51 -10.38
C GLU A 173 -17.86 -20.64 -10.37
N THR A 174 -18.59 -19.66 -9.82
CA THR A 174 -20.05 -19.77 -9.65
C THR A 174 -20.82 -19.54 -10.95
N GLY A 175 -20.22 -18.88 -11.95
CA GLY A 175 -20.80 -18.70 -13.28
C GLY A 175 -20.66 -19.90 -14.23
N GLU A 176 -19.95 -20.95 -13.80
CA GLU A 176 -19.74 -22.21 -14.55
C GLU A 176 -20.70 -23.31 -14.09
N ARG A 177 -21.12 -23.35 -12.81
CA ARG A 177 -22.02 -24.39 -12.29
C ARG A 177 -23.49 -24.24 -12.68
N GLU A 178 -23.92 -23.09 -13.17
CA GLU A 178 -25.29 -22.87 -13.66
C GLU A 178 -25.44 -23.11 -15.18
N ARG A 179 -24.37 -23.58 -15.85
CA ARG A 179 -24.33 -23.84 -17.30
C ARG A 179 -23.97 -25.28 -17.68
N GLU A 180 -24.19 -26.22 -16.77
CA GLU A 180 -24.25 -27.68 -17.04
C GLU A 180 -25.65 -28.21 -16.71
#